data_AF-A0A949YQW7-F1
#
_entry.id   AF-A0A949YQW7-F1
#
_cell.length_a   1.000
_cell.length_b   1.000
_cell.length_c   1.000
_cell.angle_alpha   90.00
_cell.angle_beta   90.00
_cell.angle_gamma   90.00
#
_symmetry.space_group_name_H-M   'P 1'
#
loop_
_entity.id
_entity.type
_entity.pdbx_description
1 polymer ?
#
loop_
_entity_poly.entity_id
_entity_poly.type
_entity_poly.pdbx_seq_one_letter_code
_entity_poly.pdbx_strand_id
1 'polypeptide(L)'
;MSTQSKAAGGSDHGEDPAFVMDGAGMVIQWSPQAEKLFGWTDAEAIGSRLSELIIPERNRAAHEAGLRRFMQGGSQGALLNRPLDITMLHRDGHEFDLPVRIDSQATPTGPRFPAYVTRQ
;
A
#
# COMPACT_ATOMS: atom_id res chain seq x y z
N MET A 1 -12.37 -26.90 -19.36
CA MET A 1 -12.17 -27.00 -17.90
C MET A 1 -11.36 -25.79 -17.48
N SER A 2 -11.99 -24.87 -16.76
CA SER A 2 -11.54 -23.49 -16.59
C SER A 2 -10.65 -23.33 -15.36
N THR A 3 -9.34 -23.45 -15.52
CA THR A 3 -8.37 -22.92 -14.55
C THR A 3 -7.90 -21.58 -15.06
N GLN A 4 -8.66 -20.53 -14.70
CA GLN A 4 -8.23 -19.15 -14.87
C GLN A 4 -7.12 -18.89 -13.83
N SER A 5 -5.90 -19.26 -14.17
CA SER A 5 -4.71 -18.98 -13.36
C SER A 5 -4.39 -17.48 -13.46
N LYS A 6 -4.85 -16.77 -12.44
CA LYS A 6 -4.57 -15.39 -12.07
C LYS A 6 -3.06 -15.21 -11.82
N ALA A 7 -2.29 -14.85 -12.85
CA ALA A 7 -0.93 -14.35 -12.72
C ALA A 7 -0.51 -13.65 -14.01
N ALA A 8 -0.54 -12.31 -14.01
CA ALA A 8 0.22 -11.39 -14.89
C ALA A 8 -0.52 -10.04 -14.97
N GLY A 9 -0.66 -9.38 -13.82
CA GLY A 9 -0.92 -7.94 -13.78
C GLY A 9 0.39 -7.23 -13.46
N GLY A 10 1.42 -7.43 -14.30
CA GLY A 10 2.54 -6.50 -14.29
C GLY A 10 1.95 -5.17 -14.74
N SER A 11 1.75 -4.24 -13.80
CA SER A 11 1.50 -2.85 -14.18
C SER A 11 2.73 -2.39 -14.95
N ASP A 12 2.65 -2.40 -16.28
CA ASP A 12 3.57 -1.80 -17.24
C ASP A 12 3.48 -0.27 -17.12
N HIS A 13 3.67 0.24 -15.92
CA HIS A 13 3.99 1.63 -15.69
C HIS A 13 5.38 1.55 -15.10
N GLY A 14 6.39 2.15 -15.75
CA GLY A 14 7.77 2.18 -15.27
C GLY A 14 7.96 2.96 -13.96
N GLU A 15 6.95 2.96 -13.10
CA GLU A 15 6.88 3.62 -11.80
C GLU A 15 7.23 2.59 -10.72
N ASP A 16 8.30 2.86 -9.99
CA ASP A 16 8.68 2.07 -8.82
C ASP A 16 7.67 2.30 -7.68
N PRO A 17 7.14 1.25 -7.03
CA PRO A 17 6.23 1.43 -5.91
C PRO A 17 6.94 2.15 -4.76
N ALA A 18 6.31 3.19 -4.22
CA ALA A 18 6.85 3.94 -3.09
C ALA A 18 7.05 3.03 -1.87
N PHE A 19 6.11 2.12 -1.62
CA PHE A 19 6.25 1.08 -0.60
C PHE A 19 5.41 -0.13 -0.94
N VAL A 20 5.73 -1.27 -0.35
CA VAL A 20 4.98 -2.52 -0.50
C VAL A 20 4.66 -3.05 0.88
N MET A 21 3.41 -3.46 1.09
CA MET A 21 2.98 -4.13 2.31
C MET A 21 2.48 -5.55 2.04
N ASP A 22 2.55 -6.40 3.07
CA ASP A 22 1.99 -7.74 3.06
C ASP A 22 0.49 -7.73 3.44
N GLY A 23 -0.20 -8.85 3.27
CA GLY A 23 -1.59 -9.04 3.70
C GLY A 23 -1.83 -8.74 5.18
N ALA A 24 -0.82 -8.83 6.04
CA ALA A 24 -0.95 -8.40 7.44
C ALA A 24 -0.92 -6.87 7.67
N GLY A 25 -0.68 -6.07 6.63
CA GLY A 25 -0.47 -4.62 6.73
C GLY A 25 0.93 -4.23 7.23
N MET A 26 1.89 -5.15 7.17
CA MET A 26 3.30 -4.91 7.49
C MET A 26 4.05 -4.44 6.25
N VAL A 27 4.91 -3.43 6.38
CA VAL A 27 5.76 -2.96 5.29
C VAL A 27 6.85 -4.00 5.04
N ILE A 28 6.95 -4.46 3.80
CA ILE A 28 7.98 -5.41 3.35
C ILE A 28 9.01 -4.76 2.43
N GLN A 29 8.68 -3.62 1.83
CA GLN A 29 9.58 -2.87 0.98
C GLN A 29 9.28 -1.38 1.11
N TRP A 30 10.33 -0.58 1.10
CA TRP A 30 10.26 0.87 1.18
C TRP A 30 11.24 1.45 0.15
N SER A 31 10.74 2.29 -0.75
CA SER A 31 11.55 2.89 -1.82
C SER A 31 12.18 4.19 -1.33
N PRO A 32 13.36 4.59 -1.84
CA PRO A 32 13.99 5.87 -1.50
C PRO A 32 13.13 7.10 -1.83
N GLN A 33 12.13 6.94 -2.69
CA GLN A 33 11.15 7.99 -2.93
C GLN A 33 10.20 8.17 -1.74
N ALA A 34 9.76 7.08 -1.12
CA ALA A 34 8.98 7.12 0.12
C ALA A 34 9.79 7.67 1.30
N GLU A 35 11.09 7.36 1.38
CA GLU A 35 11.97 7.94 2.41
C GLU A 35 11.98 9.47 2.36
N LYS A 36 12.02 10.04 1.14
CA LYS A 36 11.97 11.48 0.93
C LYS A 36 10.58 12.07 1.17
N LEU A 37 9.52 11.33 0.84
CA LEU A 37 8.14 11.78 0.97
C LEU A 37 7.63 11.73 2.41
N PHE A 38 8.05 10.75 3.21
CA PHE A 38 7.57 10.54 4.57
C PHE A 38 8.61 10.85 5.65
N GLY A 39 9.89 10.92 5.29
CA GLY A 39 11.00 11.16 6.21
C GLY A 39 11.46 9.92 7.01
N TRP A 40 10.85 8.75 6.75
CA TRP A 40 11.18 7.48 7.39
C TRP A 40 12.16 6.68 6.56
N THR A 41 13.18 6.10 7.20
CA THR A 41 14.14 5.23 6.53
C THR A 41 13.56 3.83 6.29
N ASP A 42 14.08 3.11 5.29
CA ASP A 42 13.67 1.73 5.03
C ASP A 42 13.84 0.82 6.26
N ALA A 43 14.91 1.02 7.02
CA ALA A 43 15.21 0.23 8.23
C ALA A 43 14.18 0.44 9.36
N GLU A 44 13.57 1.63 9.46
CA GLU A 44 12.51 1.92 10.42
C GLU A 44 11.14 1.45 9.90
N ALA A 45 10.95 1.55 8.59
CA ALA A 45 9.69 1.24 7.94
C ALA A 45 9.47 -0.28 7.78
N ILE A 46 10.47 -1.02 7.31
CA ILE A 46 10.39 -2.45 7.04
C ILE A 46 10.17 -3.23 8.34
N GLY A 47 9.17 -4.11 8.33
CA GLY A 47 8.75 -4.90 9.50
C GLY A 47 7.82 -4.15 10.46
N SER A 48 7.66 -2.83 10.29
CA SER A 48 6.69 -2.03 11.02
C SER A 48 5.34 -1.99 10.29
N ARG A 49 4.27 -1.72 11.04
CA ARG A 49 2.95 -1.50 10.45
C ARG A 49 2.91 -0.13 9.79
N LEU A 50 2.54 -0.10 8.51
CA LEU A 50 2.36 1.15 7.75
C LEU A 50 1.44 2.11 8.51
N SER A 51 0.39 1.56 9.11
CA SER A 51 -0.60 2.29 9.87
C SER A 51 -0.04 3.00 11.10
N GLU A 52 1.08 2.54 11.64
CA GLU A 52 1.71 3.14 12.83
C GLU A 52 2.75 4.20 12.47
N LEU A 53 3.39 4.07 11.29
CA LEU A 53 4.45 4.96 10.84
C LEU A 53 3.91 6.24 10.20
N ILE A 54 3.03 6.07 9.21
CA ILE A 54 2.63 7.15 8.30
C ILE A 54 1.12 7.32 8.24
N ILE A 55 0.31 6.54 8.96
CA ILE A 55 -1.14 6.74 8.96
C ILE A 55 -1.55 7.32 10.31
N PRO A 56 -2.28 8.45 10.35
CA PRO A 56 -2.78 8.98 11.59
C PRO A 56 -3.82 8.06 12.21
N GLU A 57 -3.92 8.06 13.54
CA GLU A 57 -4.79 7.14 14.30
C GLU A 57 -6.23 7.12 13.77
N ARG A 58 -6.77 8.28 13.41
CA ARG A 58 -8.12 8.43 12.84
C ARG A 58 -8.33 7.66 11.52
N ASN A 59 -7.28 7.50 10.72
CA ASN A 59 -7.34 6.83 9.42
C ASN A 59 -6.96 5.34 9.51
N ARG A 60 -6.37 4.89 10.64
CA ARG A 60 -6.04 3.47 10.85
C ARG A 60 -7.27 2.58 10.71
N ALA A 61 -8.40 3.00 11.29
CA ALA A 61 -9.66 2.27 11.19
C ALA A 61 -10.17 2.15 9.74
N ALA A 62 -10.06 3.21 8.93
CA ALA A 62 -10.45 3.19 7.52
C ALA A 62 -9.55 2.27 6.70
N HIS A 63 -8.24 2.30 6.97
CA HIS A 63 -7.27 1.40 6.34
C HIS A 63 -7.52 -0.07 6.70
N GLU A 64 -7.68 -0.38 7.99
CA GLU A 64 -8.00 -1.74 8.45
C GLU A 64 -9.35 -2.23 7.92
N ALA A 65 -10.36 -1.36 7.85
CA ALA A 65 -11.64 -1.69 7.24
C ALA A 65 -11.50 -2.01 5.75
N GLY A 66 -10.68 -1.25 5.01
CA GLY A 66 -10.34 -1.51 3.61
C GLY A 66 -9.65 -2.87 3.42
N LEU A 67 -8.64 -3.15 4.26
CA LEU A 67 -7.89 -4.41 4.25
C LEU A 67 -8.78 -5.60 4.62
N ARG A 68 -9.61 -5.48 5.66
CA ARG A 68 -10.57 -6.53 6.06
C ARG A 68 -11.60 -6.79 4.98
N ARG A 69 -12.14 -5.75 4.34
CA ARG A 69 -13.07 -5.88 3.22
C ARG A 69 -12.43 -6.59 2.03
N PHE A 70 -11.14 -6.33 1.79
CA PHE A 70 -10.36 -7.05 0.78
C PHE A 70 -10.19 -8.53 1.12
N MET A 71 -9.77 -8.85 2.34
CA MET A 71 -9.62 -10.23 2.81
C MET A 71 -10.93 -11.03 2.75
N GLN A 72 -12.06 -10.41 3.08
CA GLN A 72 -13.37 -11.06 3.08
C GLN A 72 -14.00 -11.16 1.68
N GLY A 73 -13.69 -10.21 0.78
CA GLY A 73 -14.36 -10.07 -0.52
C GLY A 73 -13.60 -10.65 -1.73
N GLY A 74 -12.34 -11.07 -1.55
CA GLY A 74 -11.55 -11.97 -2.41
C GLY A 74 -11.25 -11.56 -3.86
N SER A 75 -12.09 -10.80 -4.55
CA SER A 75 -11.94 -10.46 -5.98
C SER A 75 -12.78 -9.27 -6.47
N GLN A 76 -13.51 -8.56 -5.59
CA GLN A 76 -14.38 -7.44 -6.01
C GLN A 76 -14.18 -6.16 -5.20
N GLY A 77 -12.94 -5.86 -4.83
CA GLY A 77 -12.60 -4.53 -4.30
C GLY A 77 -12.59 -3.52 -5.44
N ALA A 78 -13.75 -2.96 -5.82
CA ALA A 78 -13.89 -1.85 -6.78
C ALA A 78 -13.18 -0.54 -6.37
N LEU A 79 -12.31 -0.61 -5.36
CA LEU A 79 -11.44 0.44 -4.85
C LEU A 79 -9.98 0.25 -5.28
N LEU A 80 -9.56 -0.96 -5.67
CA LEU A 80 -8.21 -1.17 -6.22
C LEU A 80 -8.17 -0.72 -7.68
N ASN A 81 -7.08 -0.07 -8.05
CA ASN A 81 -6.88 0.62 -9.34
C ASN A 81 -7.53 2.02 -9.47
N ARG A 82 -7.87 2.68 -8.35
CA ARG A 82 -8.11 4.13 -8.32
C ARG A 82 -7.07 4.79 -7.40
N PRO A 83 -6.67 6.04 -7.66
CA PRO A 83 -5.98 6.82 -6.64
C PRO A 83 -6.94 7.01 -5.47
N LEU A 84 -6.50 6.63 -4.28
CA LEU A 84 -7.17 6.97 -3.03
C LEU A 84 -6.38 8.09 -2.38
N ASP A 85 -7.05 9.18 -2.03
CA ASP A 85 -6.49 10.20 -1.16
C ASP A 85 -6.34 9.63 0.25
N ILE A 86 -5.13 9.26 0.61
CA ILE A 86 -4.79 8.76 1.93
C ILE A 86 -4.14 9.90 2.70
N THR A 87 -4.71 10.28 3.84
CA THR A 87 -4.00 11.17 4.74
C THR A 87 -2.86 10.43 5.39
N MET A 88 -1.65 10.94 5.19
CA MET A 88 -0.42 10.40 5.72
C MET A 88 0.22 11.39 6.69
N LEU A 89 0.99 10.85 7.64
CA LEU A 89 1.74 11.56 8.64
C LEU A 89 3.21 11.53 8.26
N HIS A 90 3.80 12.70 8.09
CA HIS A 90 5.24 12.84 7.93
C HIS A 90 5.95 12.62 9.27
N ARG A 91 7.20 12.17 9.24
CA ARG A 91 8.06 12.11 10.44
C ARG A 91 8.18 13.45 11.20
N ASP A 92 8.04 14.54 10.46
CA ASP A 92 8.05 15.92 10.99
C ASP A 92 6.78 16.26 11.81
N GLY A 93 5.76 15.41 11.76
CA GLY A 93 4.51 15.55 12.51
C GLY A 93 3.39 16.26 11.74
N HIS A 94 3.63 16.68 10.49
CA HIS A 94 2.58 17.24 9.64
C HIS A 94 1.79 16.15 8.93
N GLU A 95 0.50 16.40 8.75
CA GLU A 95 -0.41 15.50 8.04
C GLU A 95 -0.68 16.07 6.65
N PHE A 96 -0.63 15.22 5.63
CA PHE A 96 -0.88 15.63 4.26
C PHE A 96 -1.66 14.54 3.53
N ASP A 97 -2.60 14.95 2.70
CA ASP A 97 -3.27 14.06 1.76
C ASP A 97 -2.33 13.73 0.60
N LEU A 98 -2.16 12.43 0.34
CA LEU A 98 -1.39 11.96 -0.79
C LEU A 98 -2.22 10.95 -1.59
N PRO A 99 -2.44 11.19 -2.90
CA PRO A 99 -3.13 10.23 -3.74
C PRO A 99 -2.21 9.03 -3.97
N VAL A 100 -2.59 7.90 -3.36
CA VAL A 100 -1.89 6.62 -3.49
C VAL A 100 -2.78 5.64 -4.22
N ARG A 101 -2.21 4.99 -5.22
CA ARG A 101 -2.82 3.85 -5.88
C ARG A 101 -2.23 2.57 -5.29
N ILE A 102 -3.07 1.75 -4.67
CA ILE A 102 -2.67 0.46 -4.13
C ILE A 102 -3.11 -0.61 -5.10
N ASP A 103 -2.17 -1.47 -5.49
CA ASP A 103 -2.44 -2.65 -6.31
C ASP A 103 -2.40 -3.93 -5.46
N SER A 104 -2.85 -5.05 -6.00
CA SER A 104 -2.79 -6.34 -5.31
C SER A 104 -2.10 -7.36 -6.19
N GLN A 105 -0.97 -7.85 -5.73
CA GLN A 105 -0.17 -8.85 -6.41
C GLN A 105 -0.19 -10.14 -5.60
N ALA A 106 -0.80 -11.19 -6.16
CA ALA A 106 -0.70 -12.52 -5.58
C ALA A 106 0.71 -13.08 -5.87
N THR A 107 1.53 -13.25 -4.83
CA THR A 107 2.84 -13.92 -4.95
C THR A 107 2.79 -15.29 -4.28
N PRO A 108 3.67 -16.23 -4.64
CA PRO A 108 3.74 -17.55 -3.99
C PRO A 108 4.03 -17.47 -2.48
N THR A 109 4.56 -16.35 -2.01
CA THR A 109 4.83 -16.04 -0.60
C THR A 109 3.64 -15.43 0.15
N GLY A 110 2.58 -15.01 -0.55
CA GLY A 110 1.44 -14.30 0.05
C GLY A 110 0.89 -13.18 -0.85
N PRO A 111 -0.25 -12.57 -0.51
CA PRO A 111 -0.70 -11.37 -1.21
C PRO A 111 0.15 -10.16 -0.81
N ARG A 112 0.69 -9.46 -1.81
CA ARG A 112 1.43 -8.21 -1.67
C ARG A 112 0.63 -7.03 -2.20
N PHE A 113 0.84 -5.88 -1.60
CA PHE A 113 0.13 -4.66 -1.93
C PHE A 113 1.15 -3.55 -2.18
N PRO A 114 1.67 -3.43 -3.42
CA PRO A 114 2.48 -2.29 -3.80
C PRO A 114 1.63 -1.03 -3.89
N ALA A 115 2.16 0.06 -3.35
CA ALA A 115 1.56 1.38 -3.35
C ALA A 115 2.36 2.33 -4.24
N TYR A 116 1.67 3.01 -5.14
CA TYR A 116 2.24 3.95 -6.11
C TYR A 116 1.70 5.34 -5.82
N VAL A 117 2.59 6.33 -5.79
CA VAL A 117 2.22 7.74 -5.59
C VAL A 117 1.96 8.36 -6.94
N THR A 118 0.71 8.75 -7.23
CA THR A 118 0.30 9.14 -8.58
C THR A 118 0.51 10.63 -8.89
N ARG A 119 0.98 11.44 -7.92
CA ARG A 119 1.24 12.87 -8.16
C ARG A 119 2.46 13.36 -7.37
N GLN A 120 3.40 13.98 -8.09
CA GLN A 120 4.41 14.89 -7.54
C GLN A 120 4.08 16.33 -7.94
#